data_AF-A0A520J791-F1
#
_entry.id   AF-A0A520J791-F1
#
_cell.length_a   1.000
_cell.length_b   1.000
_cell.length_c   1.000
_cell.angle_alpha   90.00
_cell.angle_beta   90.00
_cell.angle_gamma   90.00
#
_symmetry.space_group_name_H-M   'P 1'
#
loop_
_entity.id
_entity.type
_entity.pdbx_description
1 polymer ?
#
loop_
_entity_poly.entity_id
_entity_poly.type
_entity_poly.pdbx_seq_one_letter_code
_entity_poly.pdbx_strand_id
1 'polypeptide(L)'
;MDPRLLRFYNDELAYLREDARAFGEEHEAVAGRLGLKTPTDPDPYVERLLEGVAYLGARVQLKIADQYPEFTQHLLHAVQPHYLAPTPSMCVVGFEP
;
A
#
# COMPACT_ATOMS: atom_id res chain seq x y z
N MET A 1 2.12 -16.93 4.49
CA MET A 1 1.66 -15.83 3.62
C MET A 1 0.87 -14.86 4.48
N ASP A 2 1.15 -13.56 4.39
CA ASP A 2 0.42 -12.54 5.15
C ASP A 2 -1.04 -12.47 4.69
N PRO A 3 -2.05 -12.61 5.57
CA PRO A 3 -3.46 -12.57 5.18
C PRO A 3 -3.90 -11.23 4.58
N ARG A 4 -3.19 -10.13 4.87
CA ARG A 4 -3.47 -8.80 4.32
C ARG A 4 -3.14 -8.70 2.83
N LEU A 5 -2.25 -9.57 2.32
CA LEU A 5 -1.81 -9.53 0.93
C LEU A 5 -2.96 -9.72 -0.06
N LEU A 6 -3.95 -10.56 0.28
CA LEU A 6 -5.12 -10.78 -0.58
C LEU A 6 -5.94 -9.49 -0.77
N ARG A 7 -6.05 -8.67 0.28
CA ARG A 7 -6.73 -7.38 0.20
C ARG A 7 -5.99 -6.43 -0.73
N PHE A 8 -4.69 -6.23 -0.49
CA PHE A 8 -3.86 -5.37 -1.35
C PHE A 8 -3.84 -5.83 -2.81
N TYR A 9 -3.85 -7.14 -3.04
CA TYR A 9 -3.95 -7.72 -4.37
C TYR A 9 -5.26 -7.35 -5.06
N ASN A 10 -6.40 -7.52 -4.38
CA ASN A 10 -7.70 -7.18 -4.93
C ASN A 10 -7.83 -5.68 -5.19
N ASP A 11 -7.29 -4.85 -4.29
CA ASP A 11 -7.30 -3.39 -4.42
C ASP A 11 -6.47 -2.95 -5.64
N GLU A 12 -5.24 -3.47 -5.79
CA GLU A 12 -4.36 -3.19 -6.94
C GLU A 12 -4.95 -3.73 -8.26
N LEU A 13 -5.56 -4.91 -8.26
CA LEU A 13 -6.20 -5.46 -9.44
C LEU A 13 -7.41 -4.63 -9.89
N ALA A 14 -8.22 -4.17 -8.93
CA ALA A 14 -9.34 -3.27 -9.23
C ALA A 14 -8.84 -1.95 -9.82
N TYR A 15 -7.80 -1.36 -9.20
CA TYR A 15 -7.16 -0.14 -9.69
C TYR A 15 -6.63 -0.31 -11.13
N LEU A 16 -5.86 -1.37 -11.40
CA LEU A 16 -5.29 -1.62 -12.72
C LEU A 16 -6.37 -1.82 -13.79
N ARG A 17 -7.49 -2.48 -13.47
CA ARG A 17 -8.61 -2.66 -14.40
C ARG A 17 -9.31 -1.33 -14.69
N GLU A 18 -9.52 -0.51 -13.68
CA GLU A 18 -10.13 0.81 -13.84
C GLU A 18 -9.25 1.74 -14.69
N ASP A 19 -7.95 1.76 -14.41
CA ASP A 19 -6.97 2.55 -15.16
C ASP A 19 -6.81 2.04 -16.61
N ALA A 20 -6.76 0.72 -16.80
CA ALA A 20 -6.72 0.12 -18.13
C ALA A 20 -7.98 0.43 -18.97
N ARG A 21 -9.15 0.52 -18.34
CA ARG A 21 -10.38 0.97 -19.00
C ARG A 21 -10.30 2.44 -19.40
N ALA A 22 -9.87 3.32 -18.50
CA ALA A 22 -9.71 4.74 -18.79
C ALA A 22 -8.71 4.98 -19.93
N PHE A 23 -7.57 4.29 -19.89
CA PHE A 23 -6.58 4.29 -20.98
C PHE A 23 -7.18 3.75 -22.30
N GLY A 24 -8.02 2.73 -22.20
CA GLY A 24 -8.74 2.14 -23.32
C GLY A 24 -9.65 3.12 -24.05
N GLU A 25 -10.38 3.92 -23.29
CA GLU A 25 -11.30 4.96 -23.78
C GLU A 25 -10.55 6.15 -24.41
N GLU A 26 -9.42 6.57 -23.83
CA GLU A 26 -8.63 7.69 -24.32
C GLU A 26 -7.80 7.34 -25.59
N HIS A 27 -7.34 6.09 -25.69
CA HIS A 27 -6.39 5.67 -26.71
C HIS A 27 -6.86 4.44 -27.50
N GLU A 28 -8.00 4.56 -28.18
CA GLU A 28 -8.64 3.47 -28.93
C GLU A 28 -7.72 2.67 -29.87
N ALA A 29 -6.81 3.34 -30.58
CA ALA A 29 -5.92 2.70 -31.54
C ALA A 29 -4.87 1.80 -30.86
N VAL A 30 -4.42 2.20 -29.66
CA VAL A 30 -3.42 1.48 -28.87
C VAL A 30 -4.12 0.39 -28.04
N ALA A 31 -5.26 0.72 -27.44
CA ALA A 31 -6.11 -0.20 -26.69
C ALA A 31 -6.55 -1.42 -27.54
N GLY A 32 -6.86 -1.20 -28.82
CA GLY A 32 -7.18 -2.28 -29.76
C GLY A 32 -6.01 -3.24 -30.01
N ARG A 33 -4.76 -2.76 -29.96
CA ARG A 33 -3.57 -3.60 -30.11
C ARG A 33 -3.23 -4.37 -28.83
N LEU A 34 -3.60 -3.80 -27.68
CA LEU A 34 -3.37 -4.38 -26.35
C LEU A 34 -4.47 -5.34 -25.90
N GLY A 35 -5.56 -5.49 -26.67
CA GLY A 35 -6.69 -6.34 -26.26
C GLY A 35 -7.55 -5.74 -25.14
N LEU A 36 -7.44 -4.42 -24.90
CA LEU A 36 -8.18 -3.69 -23.85
C LEU A 36 -9.54 -3.17 -24.33
N LYS A 37 -9.87 -3.35 -25.62
CA LYS A 37 -10.99 -2.68 -26.28
C LYS A 37 -12.36 -3.32 -26.02
N THR A 38 -12.41 -4.56 -25.52
CA THR A 38 -13.67 -5.30 -25.34
C THR A 38 -13.94 -5.51 -23.85
N PRO A 39 -14.84 -4.73 -23.22
CA PRO A 39 -15.23 -4.93 -21.82
C PRO A 39 -15.80 -6.32 -21.53
N THR A 40 -16.32 -6.99 -22.56
CA THR A 40 -17.04 -8.25 -22.47
C THR A 40 -16.18 -9.48 -22.72
N ASP A 41 -15.00 -9.33 -23.35
CA ASP A 41 -14.10 -10.45 -23.68
C ASP A 41 -12.64 -9.96 -23.74
N PRO A 42 -12.03 -9.62 -22.59
CA PRO A 42 -10.62 -9.26 -22.52
C PRO A 42 -9.76 -10.49 -22.84
N ASP A 43 -8.60 -10.26 -23.48
CA ASP A 43 -7.65 -11.32 -23.76
C ASP A 43 -7.19 -12.00 -22.44
N PRO A 44 -7.37 -13.33 -22.27
CA PRO A 44 -6.99 -14.03 -21.04
C PRO A 44 -5.51 -13.88 -20.65
N TYR A 45 -4.62 -13.66 -21.61
CA TYR A 45 -3.19 -13.46 -21.36
C TYR A 45 -2.91 -12.06 -20.80
N VAL A 46 -3.63 -11.05 -21.29
CA VAL A 46 -3.54 -9.67 -20.78
C VAL A 46 -4.11 -9.61 -19.37
N GLU A 47 -5.24 -10.28 -19.12
CA GLU A 47 -5.84 -10.34 -17.79
C GLU A 47 -4.89 -11.01 -16.78
N ARG A 48 -4.29 -12.15 -17.14
CA ARG A 48 -3.28 -12.82 -16.31
C ARG A 48 -2.03 -11.96 -16.07
N LEU A 49 -1.64 -11.15 -17.06
CA LEU A 49 -0.54 -10.21 -16.89
C LEU A 49 -0.91 -9.13 -15.87
N LEU A 50 -2.12 -8.57 -15.95
CA LEU A 50 -2.63 -7.59 -14.97
C LEU A 50 -2.70 -8.20 -13.57
N GLU A 51 -3.17 -9.44 -13.43
CA GLU A 51 -3.12 -10.19 -12.16
C GLU A 51 -1.68 -10.35 -11.63
N GLY A 52 -0.73 -10.72 -12.50
CA GLY A 52 0.68 -10.83 -12.13
C GLY A 52 1.28 -9.51 -11.67
N VAL A 53 0.97 -8.41 -12.36
CA VAL A 53 1.42 -7.06 -11.99
C VAL A 53 0.76 -6.61 -10.69
N ALA A 54 -0.55 -6.85 -10.51
CA ALA A 54 -1.27 -6.58 -9.27
C ALA A 54 -0.65 -7.31 -8.08
N TYR A 55 -0.23 -8.56 -8.26
CA TYR A 55 0.45 -9.32 -7.23
C TYR A 55 1.81 -8.71 -6.84
N LEU A 56 2.59 -8.24 -7.81
CA LEU A 56 3.85 -7.55 -7.53
C LEU A 56 3.62 -6.20 -6.84
N GLY A 57 2.66 -5.41 -7.33
CA GLY A 57 2.27 -4.12 -6.74
C GLY A 57 1.79 -4.27 -5.30
N ALA A 58 0.93 -5.25 -5.04
CA ALA A 58 0.40 -5.54 -3.70
C ALA A 58 1.50 -5.86 -2.68
N ARG A 59 2.58 -6.52 -3.10
CA ARG A 59 3.74 -6.79 -2.22
C ARG A 59 4.49 -5.52 -1.86
N VAL A 60 4.61 -4.58 -2.82
CA VAL A 60 5.20 -3.26 -2.57
C VAL A 60 4.33 -2.47 -1.61
N GLN A 61 3.01 -2.40 -1.85
CA GLN A 61 2.07 -1.69 -0.97
C GLN A 61 2.07 -2.25 0.45
N LEU A 62 2.06 -3.58 0.58
CA LEU A 62 2.16 -4.23 1.89
C LEU A 62 3.45 -3.83 2.61
N LYS A 63 4.58 -3.80 1.90
CA LYS A 63 5.87 -3.39 2.48
C LYS A 63 5.87 -1.93 2.89
N ILE A 64 5.25 -1.04 2.12
CA ILE A 64 5.10 0.39 2.46
C ILE A 64 4.22 0.55 3.70
N ALA A 65 3.09 -0.15 3.75
CA ALA A 65 2.16 -0.09 4.88
C ALA A 65 2.82 -0.52 6.20
N ASP A 66 3.70 -1.53 6.15
CA ASP A 66 4.46 -1.97 7.33
C ASP A 66 5.50 -0.96 7.81
N GLN A 67 5.95 -0.03 6.96
CA GLN A 67 6.95 0.99 7.31
C GLN A 67 6.34 2.31 7.80
N TYR A 68 5.04 2.52 7.55
CA TYR A 68 4.35 3.75 7.93
C TYR A 68 4.37 4.03 9.44
N PRO A 69 4.11 3.04 10.33
CA PRO A 69 4.17 3.27 11.78
C PRO A 69 5.56 3.71 12.24
N GLU A 70 6.61 3.06 11.73
CA GLU A 70 7.99 3.41 12.05
C GLU A 70 8.30 4.85 11.65
N PHE A 71 7.92 5.26 10.44
CA PHE A 71 8.10 6.64 9.99
C PHE A 71 7.44 7.65 10.94
N THR A 72 6.18 7.43 11.31
CA THR A 72 5.45 8.36 12.20
C THR A 72 6.05 8.42 13.61
N GLN A 73 6.55 7.29 14.14
CA GLN A 73 7.23 7.24 15.43
C GLN A 73 8.55 8.03 15.41
N HIS A 74 9.35 7.86 14.35
CA HIS A 74 10.60 8.63 14.20
C HIS A 74 10.33 10.13 14.07
N LEU A 75 9.30 10.52 13.32
CA LEU A 75 8.91 11.93 13.20
C LEU A 75 8.49 12.51 14.56
N LEU A 76 7.70 11.77 15.34
CA LEU A 76 7.27 12.20 16.66
C LEU A 76 8.45 12.32 17.63
N HIS A 77 9.44 11.42 17.55
CA HIS A 77 10.67 11.51 18.31
C HIS A 77 11.48 12.77 17.98
N ALA A 78 11.48 13.22 16.71
CA ALA A 78 12.20 14.42 16.29
C ALA A 78 11.50 15.72 16.76
N VAL A 79 10.17 15.74 16.77
CA VAL A 79 9.38 16.96 17.09
C VAL A 79 9.09 17.08 18.58
N GLN A 80 8.75 15.98 19.26
CA GLN A 80 8.38 15.96 20.67
C GLN A 80 8.91 14.69 21.38
N PRO A 81 10.21 14.64 21.70
CA PRO A 81 10.82 13.44 22.31
C PRO A 81 10.26 13.11 23.69
N HIS A 82 9.80 14.10 24.46
CA HIS A 82 9.31 13.89 25.83
C HIS A 82 8.00 13.09 25.91
N TYR A 83 7.21 13.05 24.83
CA TYR A 83 5.96 12.29 24.79
C TYR A 83 6.18 10.78 24.62
N LEU A 84 7.35 10.39 24.09
CA LEU A 84 7.77 9.01 23.92
C LEU A 84 8.72 8.54 25.03
N ALA A 85 9.14 9.44 25.92
CA ALA A 85 10.05 9.12 27.01
C ALA A 85 9.33 8.30 28.09
N PRO A 86 9.91 7.19 28.58
CA PRO A 86 9.32 6.43 29.68
C PRO A 86 9.40 7.24 30.98
N THR A 87 8.34 7.18 31.78
CA THR A 87 8.30 7.83 33.09
C THR A 87 9.18 7.04 34.07
N PRO A 88 10.19 7.65 34.71
CA PRO A 88 11.02 6.96 35.68
C PRO A 88 10.23 6.63 36.95
N SER A 89 10.73 5.66 37.74
CA SER A 89 10.24 5.45 39.10
C SER A 89 10.59 6.66 39.98
N MET A 90 9.65 7.08 40.80
CA MET A 90 9.77 8.26 41.67
C MET A 90 9.31 7.91 43.08
N CYS A 91 10.06 8.34 44.09
CA CYS A 91 9.66 8.29 45.48
C CYS A 91 9.95 9.62 46.17
N VAL A 92 9.25 9.91 47.26
CA VAL A 92 9.48 11.10 48.09
C VAL A 92 10.37 10.70 49.27
N VAL A 93 11.47 11.41 49.47
CA VAL A 93 12.42 11.18 50.57
C VAL A 93 12.50 12.42 51.45
N GLY A 94 12.41 12.23 52.78
CA GLY A 94 12.64 13.27 53.77
C GLY A 94 14.02 13.13 54.40
N PHE A 95 14.73 14.25 54.55
CA PHE A 95 16.01 14.31 55.25
C PHE A 95 15.85 15.18 56.49
N GLU A 96 16.31 14.68 57.64
CA GLU A 96 16.52 15.46 58.85
C GLU A 96 18.04 15.72 59.00
N PRO A 97 18.45 16.96 59.31
CA PRO A 97 19.86 17.36 59.39
C PRO A 97 20.64 16.68 60.52
#